data_AF-A0A7V7TEP6-F1
#
_entry.id   AF-A0A7V7TEP6-F1
#
_cell.length_a   1.000
_cell.length_b   1.000
_cell.length_c   1.000
_cell.angle_alpha   90.00
_cell.angle_beta   90.00
_cell.angle_gamma   90.00
#
_symmetry.space_group_name_H-M   'P 1'
#
loop_
_entity.id
_entity.type
_entity.pdbx_description
1 polymer ?
#
loop_
_entity_poly.entity_id
_entity_poly.type
_entity_poly.pdbx_seq_one_letter_code
_entity_poly.pdbx_strand_id
1 'polypeptide(L)'
;MKKALLFLALGSISVFAHAKATQNSDQMLAQIDNVIVYAGENVDSSEEVYETINSANSAGFENCAVYLPEGELEASTTITLRRTEGGFMLECGSN
;
A
#
# COMPACT_ATOMS: atom_id res chain seq x y z
N MET A 1 4.43 67.08 -27.80
CA MET A 1 4.80 65.66 -27.75
C MET A 1 4.16 65.05 -26.50
N LYS A 2 3.32 64.02 -26.67
CA LYS A 2 2.58 63.35 -25.60
C LYS A 2 3.52 62.42 -24.83
N LYS A 3 3.50 62.45 -23.50
CA LYS A 3 4.03 61.36 -22.67
C LYS A 3 2.95 60.94 -21.68
N ALA A 4 2.31 59.83 -22.00
CA ALA A 4 1.31 59.18 -21.19
C ALA A 4 2.00 58.48 -20.01
N LEU A 5 1.57 58.78 -18.79
CA LEU A 5 1.89 57.98 -17.62
C LEU A 5 0.99 56.74 -17.64
N LEU A 6 1.56 55.57 -17.88
CA LEU A 6 0.90 54.29 -17.67
C LEU A 6 0.98 53.94 -16.18
N PHE A 7 -0.15 53.99 -15.49
CA PHE A 7 -0.31 53.43 -14.15
C PHE A 7 -0.40 51.90 -14.27
N LEU A 8 0.55 51.22 -13.63
CA LEU A 8 0.55 49.77 -13.43
C LEU A 8 -0.65 49.39 -12.54
N ALA A 9 -1.66 48.74 -13.13
CA ALA A 9 -2.70 48.07 -12.36
C ALA A 9 -2.10 46.81 -11.72
N LEU A 10 -1.95 46.83 -10.39
CA LEU A 10 -1.53 45.68 -9.61
C LEU A 10 -2.57 44.58 -9.75
N GLY A 11 -2.11 43.40 -10.18
CA GLY A 11 -2.93 42.21 -10.36
C GLY A 11 -3.51 41.69 -9.05
N SER A 12 -4.82 41.50 -9.02
CA SER A 12 -5.49 40.68 -8.03
C SER A 12 -5.52 39.23 -8.54
N ILE A 13 -4.49 38.46 -8.18
CA ILE A 13 -4.53 37.00 -8.34
C ILE A 13 -5.42 36.48 -7.23
N SER A 14 -6.67 36.19 -7.55
CA SER A 14 -7.58 35.47 -6.67
C SER A 14 -7.03 34.06 -6.48
N VAL A 15 -6.27 33.85 -5.39
CA VAL A 15 -5.89 32.50 -4.97
C VAL A 15 -7.16 31.87 -4.40
N PHE A 16 -7.86 31.10 -5.23
CA PHE A 16 -8.88 30.18 -4.76
C PHE A 16 -8.19 29.15 -3.88
N ALA A 17 -8.19 29.39 -2.57
CA ALA A 17 -7.89 28.39 -1.58
C ALA A 17 -8.90 27.26 -1.76
N HIS A 18 -8.50 26.22 -2.50
CA HIS A 18 -9.20 24.95 -2.48
C HIS A 18 -9.08 24.45 -1.04
N ALA A 19 -10.14 24.63 -0.25
CA ALA A 19 -10.31 23.88 0.97
C ALA A 19 -10.34 22.42 0.54
N LYS A 20 -9.18 21.76 0.59
CA LYS A 20 -9.05 20.33 0.37
C LYS A 20 -9.98 19.71 1.40
N ALA A 21 -11.04 19.05 0.90
CA ALA A 21 -11.96 18.32 1.75
C ALA A 21 -11.14 17.46 2.70
N THR A 22 -11.52 17.42 3.97
CA THR A 22 -10.96 16.57 5.01
C THR A 22 -11.13 15.10 4.59
N GLN A 23 -10.29 14.61 3.69
CA GLN A 23 -10.05 13.19 3.50
C GLN A 23 -9.31 12.73 4.75
N ASN A 24 -9.66 11.55 5.28
CA ASN A 24 -9.01 10.94 6.44
C ASN A 24 -7.49 11.18 6.39
N SER A 25 -6.99 11.97 7.34
CA SER A 25 -5.59 12.45 7.35
C SER A 25 -4.62 11.47 7.98
N ASP A 26 -5.10 10.30 8.38
CA ASP A 26 -4.31 9.35 9.14
C ASP A 26 -3.81 8.26 8.19
N GLN A 27 -2.50 8.03 8.22
CA GLN A 27 -1.89 6.87 7.58
C GLN A 27 -2.43 5.60 8.22
N MET A 28 -2.73 4.59 7.41
CA MET A 28 -3.25 3.31 7.91
C MET A 28 -2.32 2.17 7.51
N LEU A 29 -2.25 1.15 8.37
CA LEU A 29 -1.47 -0.05 8.16
C LEU A 29 -2.32 -1.28 8.45
N ALA A 30 -2.45 -2.17 7.47
CA ALA A 30 -2.96 -3.51 7.68
C ALA A 30 -1.78 -4.50 7.63
N GLN A 31 -1.53 -5.20 8.72
CA GLN A 31 -0.49 -6.24 8.80
C GLN A 31 -1.10 -7.64 8.67
N ILE A 32 -0.40 -8.53 7.99
CA ILE A 32 -0.69 -9.96 7.99
C ILE A 32 0.09 -10.59 9.14
N ASP A 33 -0.60 -11.21 10.09
CA ASP A 33 0.04 -11.84 11.25
C ASP A 33 0.67 -13.18 10.90
N ASN A 34 -0.03 -13.99 10.11
CA ASN A 34 0.43 -15.28 9.65
C ASN A 34 -0.18 -15.65 8.29
N VAL A 35 0.54 -16.48 7.53
CA VAL A 35 0.05 -17.17 6.33
C VAL A 35 0.10 -18.66 6.61
N ILE A 36 -1.05 -19.32 6.50
CA ILE A 36 -1.18 -20.76 6.71
C ILE A 36 -1.18 -21.45 5.34
N VAL A 37 -0.23 -22.35 5.13
CA VAL A 37 -0.07 -23.12 3.91
C VAL A 37 -0.66 -24.51 4.11
N TYR A 38 -1.51 -24.92 3.18
CA TYR A 38 -2.05 -26.27 3.07
C TYR A 38 -1.50 -26.93 1.80
N ALA A 39 -1.23 -28.23 1.86
CA ALA A 39 -0.70 -29.00 0.73
C ALA A 39 -1.34 -30.40 0.68
N GLY A 40 -1.54 -30.94 -0.52
CA GLY A 40 -2.13 -32.28 -0.71
C GLY A 40 -3.22 -32.30 -1.78
N GLU A 41 -3.96 -33.41 -1.86
CA GLU A 41 -5.01 -33.61 -2.89
C GLU A 41 -6.29 -32.80 -2.62
N ASN A 42 -6.60 -32.46 -1.35
CA ASN A 42 -7.84 -31.78 -0.96
C ASN A 42 -7.56 -30.59 -0.03
N VAL A 43 -6.81 -29.60 -0.51
CA VAL A 43 -6.37 -28.45 0.29
C VAL A 43 -7.52 -27.61 0.87
N ASP A 44 -8.66 -27.53 0.18
CA ASP A 44 -9.82 -26.74 0.61
C ASP A 44 -10.55 -27.31 1.83
N SER A 45 -10.34 -28.60 2.13
CA SER A 45 -10.94 -29.29 3.28
C SER A 45 -9.89 -29.88 4.22
N SER A 46 -8.61 -29.50 4.04
CA SER A 46 -7.54 -29.99 4.90
C SER A 46 -7.58 -29.29 6.25
N GLU A 47 -7.66 -30.06 7.32
CA GLU A 47 -7.42 -29.54 8.68
C GLU A 47 -5.93 -29.59 9.06
N GLU A 48 -5.14 -30.37 8.31
CA GLU A 48 -3.71 -30.49 8.53
C GLU A 48 -2.97 -29.33 7.86
N VAL A 49 -2.32 -28.52 8.70
CA VAL A 49 -1.49 -27.40 8.28
C VAL A 49 -0.13 -27.94 7.82
N TYR A 50 0.24 -27.62 6.59
CA TYR A 50 1.56 -27.95 6.06
C TYR A 50 2.63 -27.04 6.65
N GLU A 51 2.37 -25.74 6.68
CA GLU A 51 3.29 -24.75 7.28
C GLU A 51 2.54 -23.50 7.75
N THR A 52 3.04 -22.86 8.80
CA THR A 52 2.59 -21.52 9.22
C THR A 52 3.77 -20.55 9.13
N ILE A 53 3.62 -19.50 8.32
CA ILE A 53 4.67 -18.52 8.03
C ILE A 53 4.30 -17.21 8.72
N ASN A 54 5.25 -16.63 9.44
CA ASN A 54 5.08 -15.36 10.13
C ASN A 54 6.43 -14.65 10.33
N SER A 55 6.39 -13.49 10.99
CA SER A 55 7.57 -12.67 11.28
C SER A 55 8.60 -13.34 12.20
N ALA A 56 8.23 -14.41 12.92
CA ALA A 56 9.15 -15.12 13.80
C ALA A 56 9.99 -16.17 13.05
N ASN A 57 9.52 -16.65 11.89
CA ASN A 57 10.17 -17.76 11.17
C ASN A 57 10.51 -17.47 9.70
N SER A 58 10.12 -16.32 9.15
CA SER A 58 10.43 -15.93 7.78
C SER A 58 10.93 -14.49 7.71
N ALA A 59 12.15 -14.32 7.18
CA ALA A 59 12.72 -13.00 6.94
C ALA A 59 11.99 -12.28 5.79
N GLY A 60 11.72 -10.98 5.94
CA GLY A 60 11.00 -10.21 4.94
C GLY A 60 9.48 -10.33 5.04
N PHE A 61 8.94 -11.12 5.98
CA PHE A 61 7.51 -11.25 6.22
C PHE A 61 6.87 -9.94 6.73
N GLU A 62 7.66 -9.04 7.33
CA GLU A 62 7.26 -7.68 7.66
C GLU A 62 6.79 -6.87 6.44
N ASN A 63 7.18 -7.29 5.22
CA ASN A 63 6.71 -6.70 3.97
C ASN A 63 5.33 -7.25 3.53
N CYS A 64 4.79 -8.26 4.23
CA CYS A 64 3.41 -8.73 4.10
C CYS A 64 2.45 -7.76 4.82
N ALA A 65 2.41 -6.52 4.35
CA ALA A 65 1.53 -5.48 4.88
C ALA A 65 0.99 -4.61 3.75
N VAL A 66 -0.15 -3.97 4.01
CA VAL A 66 -0.73 -2.93 3.15
C VAL A 66 -0.62 -1.61 3.88
N TYR A 67 0.20 -0.72 3.34
CA TYR A 67 0.36 0.64 3.83
C TYR A 67 -0.52 1.57 2.99
N LEU A 68 -1.50 2.22 3.60
CA LEU A 68 -2.35 3.23 2.97
C LEU A 68 -1.79 4.62 3.30
N PRO A 69 -1.19 5.32 2.32
CA PRO A 69 -0.68 6.67 2.53
C PRO A 69 -1.81 7.65 2.85
N GLU A 70 -1.44 8.75 3.52
CA GLU A 70 -2.36 9.85 3.79
C GLU A 70 -2.97 10.41 2.50
N GLY A 71 -4.30 10.54 2.48
CA GLY A 71 -5.04 11.12 1.34
C GLY A 71 -5.28 10.16 0.18
N GLU A 72 -4.73 8.96 0.22
CA GLU A 72 -5.08 7.90 -0.72
C GLU A 72 -6.37 7.18 -0.29
N LEU A 73 -7.13 6.71 -1.27
CA LEU A 73 -8.38 5.99 -1.03
C LEU A 73 -8.18 4.48 -0.98
N GLU A 74 -7.10 3.98 -1.58
CA GLU A 74 -6.80 2.56 -1.67
C GLU A 74 -5.30 2.29 -1.66
N ALA A 75 -4.95 1.12 -1.14
CA ALA A 75 -3.63 0.54 -1.24
C ALA A 75 -3.78 -0.97 -1.33
N SER A 76 -2.81 -1.65 -1.96
CA SER A 76 -2.80 -3.10 -2.08
C SER A 76 -1.38 -3.63 -1.99
N THR A 77 -1.25 -4.92 -1.72
CA THR A 77 0.01 -5.65 -1.76
C THR A 77 -0.23 -6.99 -2.45
N THR A 78 0.83 -7.55 -3.01
CA THR A 78 0.79 -8.88 -3.64
C THR A 78 1.50 -9.87 -2.74
N ILE A 79 0.83 -11.00 -2.47
CA ILE A 79 1.42 -12.18 -1.83
C ILE A 79 1.62 -13.23 -2.92
N THR A 80 2.86 -13.65 -3.11
CA THR A 80 3.25 -14.61 -4.14
C THR A 80 3.71 -15.91 -3.49
N LEU A 81 3.03 -17.01 -3.79
CA LEU A 81 3.43 -18.37 -3.39
C LEU A 81 4.00 -19.10 -4.61
N ARG A 82 5.25 -19.57 -4.50
CA ARG A 82 5.94 -20.30 -5.59
C ARG A 82 6.42 -21.66 -5.11
N ARG A 83 6.38 -22.64 -6.02
CA ARG A 83 7.09 -23.92 -5.82
C ARG A 83 8.55 -23.75 -6.22
N THR A 84 9.46 -24.31 -5.42
CA THR A 84 10.89 -24.35 -5.68
C THR A 84 11.38 -25.79 -5.65
N GLU A 85 12.64 -26.04 -6.03
CA GLU A 85 13.23 -27.40 -5.95
C GLU A 85 13.31 -27.92 -4.51
N GLY A 86 13.40 -27.02 -3.52
CA GLY A 86 13.51 -27.34 -2.10
C GLY A 86 12.21 -27.28 -1.31
N GLY A 87 11.06 -26.99 -1.95
CA GLY A 87 9.78 -26.82 -1.28
C GLY A 87 8.96 -25.70 -1.90
N PHE A 88 8.65 -24.66 -1.11
CA PHE A 88 7.95 -23.48 -1.59
C PHE A 88 8.59 -22.20 -1.04
N MET A 89 8.20 -21.07 -1.60
CA MET A 89 8.65 -19.75 -1.18
C MET A 89 7.45 -18.80 -1.16
N LEU A 90 7.34 -18.01 -0.09
CA LEU A 90 6.37 -16.93 0.06
C LEU A 90 7.09 -15.59 -0.08
N GLU A 91 6.65 -14.74 -1.01
CA GLU A 91 7.15 -13.39 -1.20
C GLU A 91 6.01 -12.39 -1.04
N CYS A 92 6.25 -11.30 -0.31
CA CYS A 92 5.30 -10.20 -0.12
C CYS A 92 5.91 -8.89 -0.57
N GLY A 93 5.07 -7.98 -1.07
CA GLY A 93 5.51 -6.62 -1.42
C GLY A 93 6.18 -6.52 -2.80
N SER A 94 5.76 -7.37 -3.76
CA SER A 94 6.28 -7.36 -5.13
C SER A 94 5.20 -6.95 -6.13
N ASN A 95 5.01 -5.64 -6.31
CA ASN A 95 4.91 -4.88 -7.57
C ASN A 95 4.53 -3.42 -7.30
#